data_AF-A0A0L0V069-F1
#
_entry.id   AF-A0A0L0V069-F1
#
_cell.length_a   1.000
_cell.length_b   1.000
_cell.length_c   1.000
_cell.angle_alpha   90.00
_cell.angle_beta   90.00
_cell.angle_gamma   90.00
#
_symmetry.space_group_name_H-M   'P 1'
#
loop_
_entity.id
_entity.type
_entity.pdbx_description
1 polymer ?
#
loop_
_entity_poly.entity_id
_entity_poly.type
_entity_poly.pdbx_seq_one_letter_code
_entity_poly.pdbx_strand_id
1 'polypeptide(L)'
;MVDRPYQLSLPKQVIEDGFAKMLSHCKEHPGTYMLPGYKDVKLSTRQRAPLPTIEDDSPLNTPLCLDMKDRPNPEDCAKAFTGLRTDGQHNFLDHNGDFANNVYNVVKSCHVIINSSDGSVVTIKKPDAAILAYRTVAKCNYKWGAITLRSGVDGTDGRLIMTFLPTGIK
;
A
#
# COMPACT_ATOMS: atom_id res chain seq x y z
N MET A 1 -14.09 -13.56 -19.24
CA MET A 1 -12.63 -13.71 -19.38
C MET A 1 -12.11 -12.37 -19.88
N VAL A 2 -11.35 -11.65 -19.07
CA VAL A 2 -10.59 -10.50 -19.59
C VAL A 2 -9.41 -11.10 -20.33
N ASP A 3 -9.42 -10.98 -21.66
CA ASP A 3 -8.29 -11.31 -22.52
C ASP A 3 -7.05 -10.60 -21.95
N ARG A 4 -5.95 -11.32 -21.69
CA ARG A 4 -4.68 -10.74 -21.21
C ARG A 4 -3.79 -10.52 -22.44
N PRO A 5 -3.92 -9.41 -23.18
CA PRO A 5 -3.35 -9.28 -24.51
C PRO A 5 -1.82 -9.11 -24.48
N TYR A 6 -1.26 -8.95 -23.28
CA TYR A 6 0.15 -8.65 -23.04
C TYR A 6 0.71 -9.57 -21.95
N GLN A 7 0.72 -10.88 -22.20
CA GLN A 7 1.58 -11.79 -21.44
C GLN A 7 3.02 -11.62 -21.96
N LEU A 8 3.66 -10.52 -21.56
CA LEU A 8 5.00 -10.15 -21.99
C LEU A 8 6.00 -10.47 -20.88
N SER A 9 6.94 -11.38 -21.16
CA SER A 9 8.07 -11.64 -20.27
C SER A 9 9.27 -10.82 -20.73
N LEU A 10 9.60 -9.76 -19.98
CA LEU A 10 10.79 -8.96 -20.23
C LEU A 10 12.00 -9.57 -19.51
N PRO A 11 13.12 -9.84 -20.21
CA PRO A 11 14.35 -10.22 -19.54
C PRO A 11 14.79 -9.12 -18.58
N LYS A 12 15.23 -9.49 -17.38
CA LYS A 12 15.73 -8.55 -16.37
C LYS A 12 16.78 -7.58 -16.94
N GLN A 13 17.71 -8.10 -17.75
CA GLN A 13 18.77 -7.29 -18.37
C GLN A 13 18.23 -6.15 -19.23
N VAL A 14 17.15 -6.37 -19.98
CA VAL A 14 16.52 -5.33 -20.82
C VAL A 14 15.99 -4.17 -19.96
N ILE A 15 15.43 -4.49 -18.79
CA ILE A 15 14.93 -3.50 -17.84
C ILE A 15 16.10 -2.71 -17.24
N GLU A 16 17.14 -3.41 -16.79
CA GLU A 16 18.34 -2.79 -16.19
C GLU A 16 19.06 -1.87 -17.17
N ASP A 17 19.28 -2.33 -18.40
CA ASP A 17 19.91 -1.53 -19.47
C ASP A 17 19.05 -0.30 -19.84
N GLY A 18 17.72 -0.46 -19.85
CA GLY A 18 16.79 0.63 -20.09
C GLY A 18 16.86 1.71 -18.99
N PHE A 19 16.89 1.32 -17.71
CA PHE A 19 17.09 2.27 -16.61
C PHE A 19 18.48 2.90 -16.64
N ALA A 20 19.54 2.14 -16.92
CA ALA A 20 20.90 2.68 -17.03
C ALA A 20 21.00 3.76 -18.12
N LYS A 21 20.38 3.52 -19.27
CA LYS A 21 20.31 4.50 -20.36
C LYS A 21 19.47 5.73 -20.00
N MET A 22 18.34 5.55 -19.33
CA MET A 22 17.54 6.68 -18.87
C MET A 22 18.32 7.56 -17.87
N LEU A 23 18.98 6.93 -16.89
CA LEU A 23 19.75 7.61 -15.85
C LEU A 23 21.08 8.21 -16.35
N SER A 24 21.60 7.78 -17.51
CA SER A 24 22.78 8.43 -18.11
C SER A 24 22.49 9.83 -18.66
N HIS A 25 21.24 10.14 -19.00
CA HIS A 25 20.86 11.45 -19.53
C HIS A 25 20.47 12.44 -18.43
N CYS A 26 19.75 12.00 -17.40
CA CYS A 26 19.32 12.85 -16.29
C CYS A 26 19.38 12.09 -14.94
N LYS A 27 20.55 12.04 -14.32
CA LYS A 27 20.77 11.26 -13.08
C LYS A 27 19.81 11.62 -11.93
N GLU A 28 19.44 12.88 -11.79
CA GLU A 28 18.66 13.38 -10.66
C GLU A 28 17.21 13.78 -11.01
N HIS A 29 16.78 13.56 -12.25
CA HIS A 29 15.43 13.94 -12.68
C HIS A 29 14.57 12.74 -13.08
N PRO A 30 13.25 12.80 -12.81
CA PRO A 30 12.28 11.89 -13.39
C PRO A 30 12.42 11.81 -14.90
N GLY A 31 12.28 10.61 -15.44
CA GLY A 31 12.41 10.36 -16.87
C GLY A 31 11.45 9.27 -17.33
N THR A 32 11.31 9.19 -18.64
CA THR A 32 10.64 8.06 -19.30
C THR A 32 11.53 7.53 -20.41
N TYR A 33 11.51 6.21 -20.60
CA TYR A 33 12.25 5.54 -21.64
C TYR A 33 11.38 4.48 -22.31
N MET A 34 11.16 4.62 -23.61
CA MET A 34 10.45 3.62 -24.42
C MET A 34 11.42 2.49 -24.73
N LEU A 35 11.08 1.26 -24.35
CA LEU A 35 11.95 0.10 -24.61
C LEU A 35 11.92 -0.28 -26.10
N PRO A 36 13.06 -0.20 -26.82
CA PRO A 36 13.11 -0.60 -28.22
C PRO A 36 12.74 -2.08 -28.39
N GLY A 37 11.92 -2.39 -29.40
CA GLY A 37 11.49 -3.76 -29.68
C GLY A 37 10.35 -4.28 -28.79
N TYR A 38 9.87 -3.47 -27.83
CA TYR A 38 8.74 -3.82 -26.98
C TYR A 38 7.61 -2.81 -27.15
N LYS A 39 6.57 -3.23 -27.89
CA LYS A 39 5.43 -2.38 -28.19
C LYS A 39 4.76 -1.92 -26.90
N ASP A 40 4.58 -0.60 -26.77
CA ASP A 40 3.90 0.07 -25.66
C ASP A 40 4.53 -0.14 -24.27
N VAL A 41 5.76 -0.64 -24.20
CA VAL A 41 6.48 -0.77 -22.92
C VAL A 41 7.32 0.47 -22.65
N LYS A 42 7.02 1.10 -21.52
CA LYS A 42 7.69 2.30 -21.03
C LYS A 42 8.25 2.06 -19.64
N LEU A 43 9.54 2.37 -19.46
CA LEU A 43 10.13 2.54 -18.14
C LEU A 43 9.97 3.99 -17.71
N SER A 44 9.72 4.21 -16.41
CA SER A 44 9.63 5.56 -15.86
C SER A 44 10.20 5.63 -14.45
N THR A 45 10.89 6.72 -14.15
CA THR A 45 11.19 7.13 -12.78
C THR A 45 10.32 8.31 -12.40
N ARG A 46 9.98 8.40 -11.12
CA ARG A 46 9.36 9.59 -10.53
C ARG A 46 10.12 9.99 -9.28
N GLN A 47 9.99 11.25 -8.88
CA GLN A 47 10.39 11.64 -7.54
C GLN A 47 9.58 10.83 -6.53
N ARG A 48 10.22 10.53 -5.40
CA ARG A 48 9.52 9.95 -4.26
C ARG A 48 8.45 10.93 -3.81
N ALA A 49 7.27 10.39 -3.55
CA ALA A 49 6.23 11.17 -2.95
C ALA A 49 6.68 11.59 -1.53
N PRO A 50 6.32 12.79 -1.07
CA PRO A 50 6.61 13.19 0.29
C PRO A 50 5.94 12.20 1.26
N LEU A 51 6.58 12.01 2.41
CA LEU A 51 5.95 11.32 3.52
C LEU A 51 4.62 12.01 3.88
N PRO A 52 3.59 11.26 4.27
CA PRO A 52 3.61 9.85 4.69
C PRO A 52 3.30 8.82 3.59
N THR A 53 3.56 9.12 2.32
CA THR A 53 3.27 8.17 1.23
C THR A 53 4.08 6.87 1.37
N ILE A 54 3.40 5.73 1.22
CA ILE A 54 4.03 4.41 1.16
C ILE A 54 4.48 4.12 -0.26
N GLU A 55 5.79 3.97 -0.44
CA GLU A 55 6.43 3.65 -1.71
C GLU A 55 6.48 2.14 -1.96
N ASP A 56 6.55 1.73 -3.23
CA ASP A 56 6.62 0.32 -3.64
C ASP A 56 7.90 -0.41 -3.20
N ASP A 57 8.89 0.28 -2.67
CA ASP A 57 10.10 -0.33 -2.09
C ASP A 57 10.11 -0.29 -0.55
N SER A 58 9.00 0.14 0.07
CA SER A 58 8.86 0.15 1.53
C SER A 58 9.09 -1.25 2.11
N PRO A 59 9.86 -1.39 3.20
CA PRO A 59 10.16 -2.68 3.81
C PRO A 59 8.90 -3.47 4.16
N LEU A 60 8.83 -4.70 3.66
CA LEU A 60 7.70 -5.58 3.94
C LEU A 60 7.72 -6.06 5.39
N ASN A 61 6.54 -6.28 5.93
CA ASN A 61 6.30 -6.84 7.27
C ASN A 61 7.00 -6.09 8.42
N THR A 62 7.35 -4.82 8.19
CA THR A 62 8.07 -3.98 9.14
C THR A 62 7.27 -2.70 9.36
N PRO A 63 6.81 -2.42 10.61
CA PRO A 63 6.12 -1.18 10.89
C PRO A 63 7.00 0.05 10.60
N LEU A 64 6.49 0.95 9.76
CA LEU A 64 7.03 2.27 9.49
C LEU A 64 6.32 3.28 10.38
N CYS A 65 7.07 4.09 11.11
CA CYS A 65 6.52 5.07 12.03
C CYS A 65 7.04 6.47 11.70
N LEU A 66 6.16 7.46 11.67
CA LEU A 66 6.50 8.84 11.32
C LEU A 66 5.97 9.81 12.37
N ASP A 67 6.85 10.67 12.87
CA ASP A 67 6.45 11.79 13.73
C ASP A 67 5.64 12.81 12.92
N MET A 68 4.44 13.08 13.41
CA MET A 68 3.49 14.04 12.84
C MET A 68 3.09 15.05 13.91
N LYS A 69 2.64 16.23 13.48
CA LYS A 69 2.09 17.25 14.39
C LYS A 69 0.92 16.69 15.19
N ASP A 70 -0.05 16.10 14.47
CA ASP A 70 -1.18 15.42 15.07
C ASP A 70 -0.83 13.96 15.36
N ARG A 71 -1.32 13.44 16.49
CA ARG A 71 -0.92 12.14 17.01
C ARG A 71 -2.13 11.21 17.16
N PRO A 72 -2.15 10.05 16.49
CA PRO A 72 -3.23 9.10 16.66
C PRO A 72 -3.04 8.36 17.99
N ASN A 73 -4.06 8.39 18.86
CA ASN A 73 -4.02 7.65 20.11
C ASN A 73 -4.06 6.13 19.83
N PRO A 74 -3.19 5.31 20.44
CA PRO A 74 -3.18 3.86 20.24
C PRO A 74 -4.52 3.16 20.51
N GLU A 75 -5.26 3.57 21.54
CA GLU A 75 -6.58 2.99 21.86
C GLU A 75 -7.62 3.35 20.81
N ASP A 76 -7.59 4.58 20.30
CA ASP A 76 -8.47 5.03 19.23
C ASP A 76 -8.19 4.22 17.95
N CYS A 77 -6.92 3.94 17.64
CA CYS A 77 -6.56 3.07 16.51
C CYS A 77 -7.03 1.63 16.70
N ALA A 78 -6.88 1.07 17.91
CA ALA A 78 -7.36 -0.26 18.21
C ALA A 78 -8.89 -0.36 18.05
N LYS A 79 -9.63 0.65 18.50
CA LYS A 79 -11.08 0.76 18.32
C LYS A 79 -11.46 0.94 16.85
N ALA A 80 -10.76 1.79 16.12
CA ALA A 80 -10.97 2.01 14.69
C ALA A 80 -10.78 0.71 13.90
N PHE A 81 -9.68 -0.01 14.10
CA PHE A 81 -9.45 -1.32 13.47
C PHE A 81 -10.53 -2.33 13.84
N THR A 82 -10.87 -2.44 15.12
CA THR A 82 -11.91 -3.38 15.60
C THR A 82 -13.27 -3.08 14.98
N GLY A 83 -13.56 -1.81 14.71
CA GLY A 83 -14.80 -1.37 14.06
C GLY A 83 -14.85 -1.58 12.53
N LEU A 84 -13.77 -2.04 11.88
CA LEU A 84 -13.82 -2.39 10.46
C LEU A 84 -14.83 -3.52 10.22
N ARG A 85 -15.69 -3.35 9.21
CA ARG A 85 -16.78 -4.27 8.89
C ARG A 85 -16.23 -5.56 8.28
N THR A 86 -16.87 -6.67 8.63
CA THR A 86 -16.58 -7.97 8.02
C THR A 86 -17.83 -8.78 7.79
N ASP A 87 -17.76 -9.75 6.88
CA ASP A 87 -18.75 -10.82 6.77
C ASP A 87 -18.59 -11.88 7.88
N GLY A 88 -19.41 -12.94 7.81
CA GLY A 88 -19.36 -14.08 8.75
C GLY A 88 -18.10 -14.94 8.65
N GLN A 89 -17.28 -14.73 7.61
CA GLN A 89 -16.02 -15.42 7.36
C GLN A 89 -14.80 -14.50 7.59
N HIS A 90 -15.03 -13.38 8.26
CA HIS A 90 -14.02 -12.37 8.60
C HIS A 90 -13.29 -11.72 7.40
N ASN A 91 -13.90 -11.74 6.22
CA ASN A 91 -13.46 -10.92 5.11
C ASN A 91 -13.84 -9.47 5.37
N PHE A 92 -12.98 -8.53 5.01
CA PHE A 92 -13.29 -7.11 5.12
C PHE A 92 -14.34 -6.67 4.08
N LEU A 93 -15.26 -5.82 4.53
CA LEU A 93 -16.30 -5.21 3.71
C LEU A 93 -16.18 -3.69 3.78
N ASP A 94 -16.58 -3.01 2.71
CA ASP A 94 -16.70 -1.56 2.70
C ASP A 94 -17.96 -1.07 3.43
N HIS A 95 -18.28 0.22 3.26
CA HIS A 95 -19.47 0.83 3.88
C HIS A 95 -20.79 0.37 3.24
N ASN A 96 -20.77 -0.15 2.02
CA ASN A 96 -21.94 -0.71 1.33
C ASN A 96 -22.16 -2.19 1.70
N GLY A 97 -21.13 -2.83 2.26
CA GLY A 97 -21.16 -4.25 2.58
C GLY A 97 -20.57 -5.13 1.48
N ASP A 98 -19.83 -4.53 0.55
CA ASP A 98 -19.19 -5.21 -0.58
C ASP A 98 -17.71 -5.47 -0.30
N PHE A 99 -17.16 -6.48 -0.98
CA PHE A 99 -15.71 -6.68 -1.01
C PHE A 99 -15.04 -5.52 -1.75
N ALA A 100 -14.04 -4.91 -1.12
CA ALA A 100 -13.39 -3.73 -1.66
C ALA A 100 -11.86 -3.83 -1.62
N ASN A 101 -11.23 -3.00 -2.45
CA ASN A 101 -9.80 -2.78 -2.46
C ASN A 101 -9.33 -1.77 -1.41
N ASN A 102 -10.28 -1.16 -0.69
CA ASN A 102 -10.03 -0.15 0.33
C ASN A 102 -11.15 -0.20 1.37
N VAL A 103 -10.79 -0.49 2.61
CA VAL A 103 -11.69 -0.43 3.77
C VAL A 103 -11.10 0.49 4.82
N TYR A 104 -11.96 1.23 5.52
CA TYR A 104 -11.49 2.17 6.51
C TYR A 104 -12.51 2.37 7.62
N ASN A 105 -12.02 2.84 8.76
CA ASN A 105 -12.86 3.28 9.86
C ASN A 105 -12.14 4.37 10.67
N VAL A 106 -12.92 5.25 11.29
CA VAL A 106 -12.42 6.41 12.03
C VAL A 106 -12.99 6.40 13.43
N VAL A 107 -12.12 6.51 14.44
CA VAL A 107 -12.52 6.70 15.84
C VAL A 107 -11.67 7.82 16.41
N LYS A 108 -12.33 8.91 16.83
CA LYS A 108 -11.71 10.07 17.49
C LYS A 108 -10.44 10.53 16.78
N SER A 109 -9.26 10.23 17.34
CA SER A 109 -7.97 10.68 16.82
C SER A 109 -7.33 9.79 15.76
N CYS A 110 -7.90 8.62 15.44
CA CYS A 110 -7.28 7.66 14.53
C CYS A 110 -8.19 7.26 13.37
N HIS A 111 -7.63 7.32 12.17
CA HIS A 111 -8.19 6.77 10.94
C HIS A 111 -7.35 5.57 10.51
N VAL A 112 -7.99 4.40 10.45
CA VAL A 112 -7.39 3.14 10.00
C VAL A 112 -7.85 2.87 8.58
N ILE A 113 -6.90 2.64 7.68
CA ILE A 113 -7.15 2.28 6.28
C ILE A 113 -6.44 0.96 5.99
N ILE A 114 -7.13 0.04 5.33
CA ILE A 114 -6.54 -1.18 4.75
C ILE A 114 -6.86 -1.16 3.26
N ASN A 115 -5.84 -1.14 2.41
CA ASN A 115 -6.02 -1.07 0.98
C ASN A 115 -5.03 -1.96 0.21
N SER A 116 -5.39 -2.27 -1.04
CA SER A 116 -4.46 -2.83 -2.01
C SER A 116 -3.71 -1.73 -2.75
N SER A 117 -2.44 -1.98 -3.08
CA SER A 117 -1.63 -1.09 -3.92
C SER A 117 -1.99 -1.15 -5.41
N ASP A 118 -2.59 -2.25 -5.88
CA ASP A 118 -2.93 -2.46 -7.30
C ASP A 118 -4.44 -2.34 -7.60
N GLY A 119 -5.22 -1.95 -6.59
CA GLY A 119 -6.67 -1.81 -6.71
C GLY A 119 -7.45 -3.13 -6.70
N SER A 120 -6.81 -4.28 -6.49
CA SER A 120 -7.48 -5.57 -6.26
C SER A 120 -8.12 -5.66 -4.87
N VAL A 121 -9.02 -6.63 -4.70
CA VAL A 121 -9.77 -6.85 -3.46
C VAL A 121 -8.84 -7.23 -2.30
N VAL A 122 -9.11 -6.68 -1.12
CA VAL A 122 -8.44 -7.07 0.13
C VAL A 122 -8.98 -8.42 0.62
N THR A 123 -8.10 -9.39 0.82
CA THR A 123 -8.47 -10.78 1.15
C THR A 123 -7.85 -11.32 2.43
N ILE A 124 -6.96 -10.56 3.08
CA ILE A 124 -6.54 -10.88 4.44
C ILE A 124 -7.74 -10.94 5.38
N LYS A 125 -7.76 -11.95 6.25
CA LYS A 125 -8.83 -12.10 7.25
C LYS A 125 -8.58 -11.19 8.44
N LYS A 126 -9.66 -10.70 9.06
CA LYS A 126 -9.56 -9.79 10.21
C LYS A 126 -8.70 -10.31 11.37
N PRO A 127 -8.73 -11.60 11.77
CA PRO A 127 -7.83 -12.12 12.81
C PRO A 127 -6.34 -11.98 12.47
N ASP A 128 -5.95 -12.29 11.24
CA ASP A 128 -4.55 -12.17 10.80
C ASP A 128 -4.13 -10.70 10.67
N ALA A 129 -5.03 -9.86 10.15
CA ALA A 129 -4.83 -8.43 10.10
C ALA A 129 -4.70 -7.81 11.50
N ALA A 130 -5.40 -8.35 12.51
CA ALA A 130 -5.37 -7.85 13.88
C ALA A 130 -3.98 -7.98 14.51
N ILE A 131 -3.29 -9.12 14.29
CA ILE A 131 -1.92 -9.35 14.77
C ILE A 131 -1.00 -8.23 14.25
N LEU A 132 -1.11 -7.92 12.96
CA LEU A 132 -0.30 -6.91 12.31
C LEU A 132 -0.68 -5.50 12.76
N ALA A 133 -1.97 -5.22 12.88
CA ALA A 133 -2.50 -3.93 13.30
C ALA A 133 -2.04 -3.58 14.71
N TYR A 134 -2.26 -4.47 15.68
CA TYR A 134 -1.87 -4.21 17.06
C TYR A 134 -0.35 -4.15 17.23
N ARG A 135 0.42 -4.95 16.49
CA ARG A 135 1.89 -4.83 16.47
C ARG A 135 2.34 -3.47 15.93
N THR A 136 1.74 -2.98 14.86
CA THR A 136 2.07 -1.68 14.26
C THR A 136 1.69 -0.53 15.19
N VAL A 137 0.48 -0.55 15.76
CA VAL A 137 0.00 0.45 16.71
C VAL A 137 0.90 0.50 17.95
N ALA A 138 1.25 -0.65 18.52
CA ALA A 138 2.13 -0.72 19.69
C ALA A 138 3.54 -0.20 19.39
N LYS A 139 4.10 -0.55 18.22
CA LYS A 139 5.44 -0.10 17.82
C LYS A 139 5.48 1.40 17.49
N CYS A 140 4.45 1.93 16.83
CA CYS A 140 4.43 3.33 16.41
C CYS A 140 3.91 4.29 17.48
N ASN A 141 3.14 3.84 18.46
CA ASN A 141 2.76 4.56 19.69
C ASN A 141 2.71 6.11 19.59
N TYR A 142 1.53 6.66 19.30
CA TYR A 142 1.29 8.11 19.07
C TYR A 142 1.95 8.70 17.82
N LYS A 143 2.51 7.88 16.94
CA LYS A 143 3.00 8.28 15.62
C LYS A 143 2.07 7.80 14.52
N TRP A 144 2.15 8.44 13.35
CA TRP A 144 1.62 7.83 12.14
C TRP A 144 2.31 6.49 11.92
N GLY A 145 1.54 5.47 11.56
CA GLY A 145 2.03 4.11 11.41
C GLY A 145 1.56 3.47 10.11
N ALA A 146 2.41 2.66 9.50
CA ALA A 146 2.01 1.82 8.40
C ALA A 146 2.76 0.48 8.40
N ILE A 147 2.14 -0.50 7.75
CA ILE A 147 2.77 -1.79 7.45
C ILE A 147 2.32 -2.28 6.08
N THR A 148 3.27 -2.83 5.33
CA THR A 148 3.02 -3.40 4.01
C THR A 148 3.27 -4.91 4.00
N LEU A 149 2.46 -5.66 3.25
CA LEU A 149 2.67 -7.09 3.03
C LEU A 149 2.58 -7.41 1.54
N ARG A 150 3.30 -8.47 1.15
CA ARG A 150 3.23 -9.02 -0.21
C ARG A 150 1.91 -9.75 -0.49
N SER A 151 1.24 -10.24 0.55
CA SER A 151 0.00 -11.00 0.46
C SER A 151 -1.13 -10.29 1.21
N GLY A 152 -2.34 -10.82 1.07
CA GLY A 152 -3.55 -10.27 1.69
C GLY A 152 -4.44 -9.50 0.72
N VAL A 153 -4.18 -9.60 -0.58
CA VAL A 153 -4.96 -9.05 -1.68
C VAL A 153 -5.02 -10.07 -2.82
N ASP A 154 -6.01 -9.98 -3.70
CA ASP A 154 -6.22 -10.94 -4.80
C ASP A 154 -5.35 -10.70 -6.04
N GLY A 155 -4.78 -9.51 -6.18
CA GLY A 155 -3.97 -9.14 -7.32
C GLY A 155 -2.55 -9.70 -7.28
N THR A 156 -2.00 -10.03 -8.45
CA THR A 156 -0.69 -10.68 -8.57
C THR A 156 0.49 -9.78 -8.23
N ASP A 157 0.33 -8.47 -8.45
CA ASP A 157 1.34 -7.44 -8.18
C ASP A 157 0.95 -6.56 -6.98
N GLY A 158 -0.23 -6.84 -6.41
CA GLY A 158 -0.81 -6.11 -5.30
C GLY A 158 -0.10 -6.38 -3.98
N ARG A 159 -0.08 -5.35 -3.15
CA ARG A 159 0.37 -5.40 -1.77
C ARG A 159 -0.73 -4.92 -0.86
N LEU A 160 -0.86 -5.58 0.28
CA LEU A 160 -1.66 -5.04 1.36
C LEU A 160 -0.91 -3.88 2.02
N ILE A 161 -1.60 -2.77 2.22
CA ILE A 161 -1.12 -1.61 2.96
C ILE A 161 -2.13 -1.36 4.10
N MET A 162 -1.63 -1.33 5.33
CA MET A 162 -2.41 -0.90 6.49
C MET A 162 -1.81 0.37 7.07
N THR A 163 -2.63 1.41 7.20
CA THR A 163 -2.22 2.73 7.65
C THR A 163 -3.02 3.15 8.88
N PHE A 164 -2.34 3.77 9.84
CA PHE A 164 -2.84 4.28 11.11
C PHE A 164 -2.45 5.75 11.19
N LEU A 165 -3.36 6.64 10.81
CA LEU A 165 -3.06 8.07 10.68
C LEU A 165 -3.94 8.91 11.61
N PRO A 166 -3.45 10.09 12.05
CA PRO A 166 -4.27 11.02 12.81
C PRO A 166 -5.47 11.51 11.98
N THR A 167 -6.59 11.79 12.64
CA THR A 167 -7.70 12.51 12.01
C THR A 167 -7.36 13.97 11.83
N GLY A 168 -7.77 14.58 10.72
CA GLY A 168 -7.57 16.01 10.47
C GLY A 168 -6.31 16.38 9.71
N ILE A 169 -5.63 15.41 9.09
CA ILE A 169 -4.64 15.69 8.04
C ILE A 169 -5.39 16.40 6.90
N LYS A 170 -5.22 17.71 6.81
CA LYS A 170 -5.67 18.55 5.69
C LYS A 170 -4.60 18.59 4.62
#